data_AF-I3DXX4-F1
#
_entry.id   AF-I3DXX4-F1
#
_cell.length_a   1.000
_cell.length_b   1.000
_cell.length_c   1.000
_cell.angle_alpha   90.00
_cell.angle_beta   90.00
_cell.angle_gamma   90.00
#
_symmetry.space_group_name_H-M   'P 1'
#
loop_
_entity.id
_entity.type
_entity.pdbx_description
1 polymer ?
#
loop_
_entity_poly.entity_id
_entity_poly.type
_entity_poly.pdbx_seq_one_letter_code
_entity_poly.pdbx_strand_id
1 'polypeptide(L)'
;MDVLFDIFKNRPGKSVSSLIVAIVSFVTLIMFQELKVETLSEFVNYISNNKDSKALLLTWGFNLFTFGFLILMGILWIKDIVRDNYLDISPEIGRIVSFIIGILHFAYSVLFLQYIFSKLLGIVIAVVIVLVIINGDSSRRR
;
A
#
# COMPACT_ATOMS: atom_id res chain seq x y z
N MET A 1 -31.34 5.47 -1.03
CA MET A 1 -30.37 4.97 -0.03
C MET A 1 -30.42 3.46 0.07
N ASP A 2 -31.61 2.86 0.08
CA ASP A 2 -31.79 1.41 0.24
C ASP A 2 -31.00 0.58 -0.78
N VAL A 3 -31.02 0.97 -2.06
CA VAL A 3 -30.26 0.31 -3.14
C VAL A 3 -28.73 0.33 -2.90
N LEU A 4 -28.20 1.40 -2.29
CA LEU A 4 -26.76 1.47 -1.94
C LEU A 4 -26.44 0.49 -0.81
N PHE A 5 -27.27 0.46 0.23
CA PHE A 5 -27.12 -0.49 1.34
C PHE A 5 -27.22 -1.94 0.88
N ASP A 6 -28.13 -2.22 -0.06
CA ASP A 6 -28.29 -3.55 -0.63
C ASP A 6 -27.03 -4.01 -1.37
N ILE A 7 -26.33 -3.13 -2.09
CA ILE A 7 -25.05 -3.46 -2.76
C ILE A 7 -24.00 -3.90 -1.74
N PHE A 8 -23.87 -3.19 -0.61
CA PHE A 8 -22.91 -3.57 0.43
C PHE A 8 -23.33 -4.85 1.17
N LYS A 9 -24.63 -5.03 1.40
CA LYS A 9 -25.23 -6.19 2.07
C LYS A 9 -25.10 -7.47 1.22
N ASN A 10 -25.17 -7.34 -0.10
CA ASN A 10 -24.99 -8.45 -1.05
C ASN A 10 -23.51 -8.86 -1.21
N ARG A 11 -22.56 -8.04 -0.71
CA ARG A 11 -21.12 -8.29 -0.77
C ARG A 11 -20.42 -8.12 0.57
N PRO A 12 -20.92 -8.75 1.65
CA PRO A 12 -20.50 -8.41 3.01
C PRO A 12 -18.99 -8.62 3.20
N GLY A 13 -18.42 -9.69 2.66
CA GLY A 13 -16.98 -9.95 2.75
C GLY A 13 -16.11 -8.89 2.06
N LYS A 14 -16.49 -8.43 0.86
CA LYS A 14 -15.76 -7.37 0.13
C LYS A 14 -15.93 -6.02 0.81
N SER A 15 -17.15 -5.69 1.24
CA SER A 15 -17.46 -4.45 1.94
C SER A 15 -16.69 -4.33 3.25
N VAL A 16 -16.68 -5.39 4.07
CA VAL A 16 -15.97 -5.42 5.36
C VAL A 16 -14.45 -5.37 5.16
N SER A 17 -13.90 -6.18 4.25
CA SER A 17 -12.46 -6.14 3.96
C SER A 17 -12.02 -4.78 3.42
N SER A 18 -12.85 -4.12 2.61
CA SER A 18 -12.57 -2.79 2.07
C SER A 18 -12.52 -1.73 3.15
N LEU A 19 -13.46 -1.80 4.10
CA LEU A 19 -13.46 -0.95 5.28
C LEU A 19 -12.22 -1.18 6.15
N ILE A 20 -11.86 -2.44 6.41
CA ILE A 20 -10.64 -2.78 7.18
C ILE A 20 -9.40 -2.21 6.50
N VAL A 21 -9.25 -2.39 5.19
CA VAL A 21 -8.12 -1.85 4.43
C VAL A 21 -8.09 -0.32 4.51
N ALA A 22 -9.24 0.35 4.42
CA ALA A 22 -9.30 1.81 4.58
C ALA A 22 -8.85 2.26 5.98
N ILE A 23 -9.29 1.58 7.05
CA ILE A 23 -8.90 1.89 8.43
C ILE A 23 -7.39 1.67 8.62
N VAL A 24 -6.87 0.52 8.20
CA VAL A 24 -5.42 0.22 8.29
C VAL A 24 -4.62 1.24 7.48
N SER A 25 -5.11 1.65 6.32
CA SER A 25 -4.46 2.68 5.51
C SER A 25 -4.39 4.02 6.26
N PHE A 26 -5.51 4.44 6.84
CA PHE A 26 -5.56 5.67 7.62
C PHE A 26 -4.61 5.64 8.83
N VAL A 27 -4.60 4.54 9.60
CA VAL A 27 -3.67 4.34 10.72
C VAL A 27 -2.22 4.37 10.22
N THR A 28 -1.94 3.75 9.08
CA THR A 28 -0.59 3.72 8.50
C THR A 28 -0.11 5.11 8.11
N LEU A 29 -0.99 5.92 7.50
CA LEU A 29 -0.70 7.32 7.15
C LEU A 29 -0.27 8.13 8.38
N ILE A 30 -1.04 8.06 9.47
CA ILE A 30 -0.79 8.85 10.68
C ILE A 30 0.47 8.36 11.40
N MET A 31 0.60 7.05 11.62
CA MET A 31 1.65 6.52 12.51
C MET A 31 3.02 6.43 11.85
N PHE A 32 3.08 6.18 10.53
CA PHE A 32 4.33 5.76 9.89
C PHE A 32 4.82 6.72 8.81
N GLN A 33 3.99 7.60 8.24
CA GLN A 33 4.48 8.54 7.22
C GLN A 33 5.16 9.81 7.78
N GLU A 34 5.19 9.98 9.10
CA GLU A 34 5.90 11.08 9.77
C GLU A 34 7.42 10.87 9.84
N LEU A 35 7.89 9.62 9.77
CA LEU A 35 9.33 9.32 9.77
C LEU A 35 9.94 9.78 8.44
N LYS A 36 10.61 10.93 8.48
CA LYS A 36 11.39 11.49 7.39
C LYS A 36 12.85 11.09 7.56
N VAL A 37 13.40 10.45 6.54
CA VAL A 37 14.86 10.41 6.34
C VAL A 37 15.09 11.21 5.08
N GLU A 38 15.56 12.45 5.23
CA GLU A 38 15.55 13.43 4.13
C GLU A 38 16.72 13.20 3.17
N THR A 39 17.78 12.49 3.60
CA THR A 39 18.96 12.24 2.75
C THR A 39 19.58 10.85 2.92
N LEU A 40 20.29 10.38 1.87
CA LEU A 40 21.10 9.15 1.89
C LEU A 40 22.16 9.17 3.01
N SER A 41 22.74 10.35 3.28
CA SER A 41 23.73 10.57 4.33
C SER A 41 23.13 10.36 5.73
N GLU A 42 21.93 10.89 5.97
CA GLU A 42 21.19 10.65 7.22
C GLU A 42 20.85 9.19 7.42
N PHE A 43 20.50 8.48 6.35
CA PHE A 43 20.22 7.04 6.43
C PHE A 43 21.45 6.21 6.82
N VAL A 44 22.59 6.45 6.14
CA VAL A 44 23.86 5.78 6.46
C VAL A 44 24.30 6.10 7.88
N ASN A 45 24.16 7.36 8.30
CA ASN A 45 24.42 7.77 9.68
C ASN A 45 23.45 7.13 10.68
N TYR A 46 22.18 6.94 10.33
CA TYR A 46 21.18 6.31 11.20
C TYR A 46 21.48 4.83 11.44
N ILE A 47 21.85 4.09 10.39
CA ILE A 47 22.27 2.69 10.49
C ILE A 47 23.62 2.57 11.20
N SER A 48 24.60 3.39 10.82
CA SER A 48 25.95 3.33 11.39
C SER A 48 25.97 3.69 12.88
N ASN A 49 25.01 4.48 13.37
CA ASN A 49 24.94 4.89 14.77
C ASN A 49 24.02 4.01 15.64
N ASN A 50 23.59 2.83 15.17
CA ASN A 50 22.75 1.90 15.93
C ASN A 50 21.46 2.53 16.52
N LYS A 51 20.95 3.62 15.91
CA LYS A 51 19.63 4.14 16.27
C LYS A 51 18.58 3.22 15.64
N ASP A 52 17.76 2.64 16.50
CA ASP A 52 16.62 1.75 16.30
C ASP A 52 16.11 1.57 14.84
N SER A 53 16.87 0.82 14.02
CA SER A 53 16.57 0.55 12.60
C SER A 53 15.25 -0.21 12.38
N LYS A 54 14.69 -0.76 13.46
CA LYS A 54 13.41 -1.46 13.47
C LYS A 54 12.24 -0.54 13.12
N ALA A 55 12.21 0.69 13.64
CA ALA A 55 11.10 1.62 13.39
C ALA A 55 11.00 1.98 11.90
N LEU A 56 12.15 2.15 11.25
CA LEU A 56 12.26 2.47 9.84
C LEU A 56 11.88 1.29 8.95
N LEU A 57 12.35 0.08 9.28
CA LEU A 57 11.96 -1.14 8.57
C LEU A 57 10.47 -1.46 8.72
N LEU A 58 9.90 -1.28 9.91
CA LEU A 58 8.46 -1.45 10.15
C LEU A 58 7.64 -0.45 9.34
N THR A 59 8.03 0.83 9.37
CA THR A 59 7.43 1.89 8.55
C THR A 59 7.42 1.48 7.08
N TRP A 60 8.51 0.91 6.59
CA TRP A 60 8.59 0.45 5.22
C TRP A 60 7.67 -0.72 4.92
N GLY A 61 7.72 -1.74 5.76
CA GLY A 61 6.86 -2.93 5.65
C GLY A 61 5.39 -2.55 5.64
N PHE A 62 4.95 -1.68 6.56
CA PHE A 62 3.56 -1.23 6.63
C PHE A 62 3.13 -0.40 5.41
N ASN A 63 3.97 0.52 4.91
CA ASN A 63 3.63 1.29 3.72
C ASN A 63 3.52 0.40 2.47
N LEU A 64 4.44 -0.55 2.27
CA LEU A 64 4.40 -1.51 1.16
C LEU A 64 3.21 -2.46 1.26
N PHE A 65 2.95 -2.99 2.45
CA PHE A 65 1.82 -3.86 2.71
C PHE A 65 0.51 -3.14 2.41
N THR A 66 0.30 -1.96 3.00
CA THR A 66 -0.90 -1.14 2.80
C THR A 66 -1.07 -0.75 1.34
N PHE A 67 0.00 -0.37 0.63
CA PHE A 67 -0.03 -0.13 -0.81
C PHE A 67 -0.57 -1.36 -1.57
N GLY A 68 -0.02 -2.56 -1.30
CA GLY A 68 -0.46 -3.80 -1.94
C GLY A 68 -1.93 -4.13 -1.67
N PHE A 69 -2.40 -3.96 -0.43
CA PHE A 69 -3.81 -4.19 -0.08
C PHE A 69 -4.76 -3.23 -0.77
N LEU A 70 -4.40 -1.94 -0.87
CA LEU A 70 -5.20 -0.96 -1.59
C LEU A 70 -5.32 -1.33 -3.07
N ILE A 71 -4.22 -1.70 -3.73
CA ILE A 71 -4.24 -2.17 -5.13
C ILE A 71 -5.12 -3.42 -5.26
N LEU A 72 -4.92 -4.43 -4.41
CA LEU A 72 -5.67 -5.67 -4.44
C LEU A 72 -7.18 -5.40 -4.28
N MET A 73 -7.57 -4.57 -3.32
CA MET A 73 -8.97 -4.21 -3.12
C MET A 73 -9.53 -3.40 -4.30
N GLY A 74 -8.74 -2.48 -4.85
CA GLY A 74 -9.10 -1.77 -6.08
C GLY A 74 -9.43 -2.73 -7.22
N ILE A 75 -8.57 -3.73 -7.46
CA ILE A 75 -8.79 -4.78 -8.48
C ILE A 75 -10.04 -5.60 -8.16
N LEU A 76 -10.23 -6.03 -6.91
CA LEU A 76 -11.37 -6.85 -6.50
C LEU A 76 -12.73 -6.15 -6.69
N TRP A 77 -12.76 -4.83 -6.54
CA TRP A 77 -13.93 -4.01 -6.82
C TRP A 77 -14.11 -3.76 -8.32
N ILE A 78 -13.05 -3.39 -9.05
CA ILE A 78 -13.13 -3.16 -10.50
C ILE A 78 -13.51 -4.44 -11.27
N LYS A 79 -13.05 -5.61 -10.83
CA LYS A 79 -13.36 -6.89 -11.47
C LYS A 79 -14.86 -7.18 -11.53
N ASP A 80 -15.64 -6.66 -10.57
CA ASP A 80 -17.08 -6.85 -10.59
C ASP A 80 -17.72 -6.12 -11.79
N ILE A 81 -17.17 -4.99 -12.25
CA ILE A 81 -17.71 -4.22 -13.38
C ILE A 81 -17.87 -5.08 -14.64
N VAL A 82 -16.91 -5.99 -14.86
CA VAL A 82 -16.82 -6.84 -16.04
C VAL A 82 -17.57 -8.17 -15.85
N ARG A 83 -18.18 -8.41 -14.68
CA ARG A 83 -19.00 -9.58 -14.44
C ARG A 83 -20.41 -9.35 -14.95
N ASP A 84 -20.92 -10.29 -15.75
CA ASP A 84 -22.28 -10.25 -16.28
C ASP A 84 -23.33 -10.74 -15.27
N ASN A 85 -22.93 -11.59 -14.32
CA ASN A 85 -23.82 -12.11 -13.28
C ASN A 85 -23.75 -11.24 -12.02
N TYR A 86 -24.45 -10.12 -12.04
CA TYR A 86 -24.73 -9.35 -10.83
C TYR A 86 -25.94 -9.96 -10.11
N LEU A 87 -25.74 -10.38 -8.85
CA LEU A 87 -26.82 -10.78 -7.94
C LEU A 87 -27.58 -9.57 -7.35
N ASP A 88 -27.28 -8.36 -7.83
CA ASP A 88 -27.88 -7.13 -7.31
C ASP A 88 -29.21 -6.82 -8.02
N ILE A 89 -30.16 -6.29 -7.25
CA ILE A 89 -31.45 -5.79 -7.72
C ILE A 89 -31.28 -4.69 -8.78
N SER A 90 -30.13 -4.02 -8.81
CA SER A 90 -29.78 -2.99 -9.81
C SER A 90 -28.33 -3.17 -10.28
N PRO A 91 -28.08 -4.00 -11.31
CA PRO A 91 -26.75 -4.32 -11.82
C PRO A 91 -25.91 -3.10 -12.20
N GLU A 92 -26.54 -2.11 -12.84
CA GLU A 92 -25.87 -0.88 -13.29
C GLU A 92 -25.35 -0.04 -12.11
N ILE A 93 -26.17 0.16 -11.08
CA ILE A 93 -25.79 0.90 -9.88
C ILE A 93 -24.69 0.14 -9.13
N GLY A 94 -24.78 -1.19 -9.06
CA GLY A 94 -23.74 -2.06 -8.51
C GLY A 94 -22.39 -1.89 -9.22
N ARG A 95 -22.37 -1.76 -10.56
CA ARG A 95 -21.17 -1.50 -11.36
C ARG A 95 -20.58 -0.13 -11.07
N ILE A 96 -21.42 0.91 -11.02
CA ILE A 96 -20.99 2.29 -10.72
C ILE A 96 -20.36 2.37 -9.34
N VAL A 97 -21.01 1.80 -8.31
CA VAL A 97 -20.49 1.79 -6.94
C VAL A 97 -19.16 1.04 -6.88
N SER A 98 -19.07 -0.11 -7.54
CA SER A 98 -17.82 -0.89 -7.59
C SER A 98 -16.68 -0.13 -8.27
N PHE A 99 -16.99 0.60 -9.34
CA PHE A 99 -16.03 1.45 -10.03
C PHE A 99 -15.53 2.58 -9.13
N ILE A 100 -16.44 3.30 -8.47
CA ILE A 100 -16.09 4.39 -7.56
C ILE A 100 -15.21 3.88 -6.42
N ILE A 101 -15.61 2.80 -5.74
CA ILE A 101 -14.83 2.24 -4.63
C ILE A 101 -13.47 1.75 -5.14
N GLY A 102 -13.43 1.09 -6.29
CA GLY A 102 -12.19 0.65 -6.91
C GLY A 102 -11.22 1.79 -7.17
N ILE A 103 -11.69 2.86 -7.82
CA ILE A 103 -10.89 4.07 -8.07
C ILE A 103 -10.41 4.70 -6.77
N LEU A 104 -11.26 4.79 -5.74
CA LEU A 104 -10.86 5.35 -4.45
C LEU A 104 -9.69 4.58 -3.83
N HIS A 105 -9.69 3.25 -3.89
CA HIS A 105 -8.56 2.45 -3.40
C HIS A 105 -7.29 2.68 -4.23
N PHE A 106 -7.40 2.76 -5.56
CA PHE A 106 -6.27 3.09 -6.41
C PHE A 106 -5.72 4.49 -6.12
N ALA A 107 -6.57 5.50 -6.02
CA ALA A 107 -6.17 6.86 -5.68
C ALA A 107 -5.46 6.92 -4.32
N TYR A 108 -5.98 6.20 -3.32
CA TYR A 108 -5.33 6.11 -2.01
C TYR A 108 -3.98 5.41 -2.08
N SER A 109 -3.85 4.37 -2.91
CA SER A 109 -2.58 3.65 -3.09
C SER A 109 -1.46 4.56 -3.62
N VAL A 110 -1.80 5.59 -4.41
CA VAL A 110 -0.83 6.55 -4.94
C VAL A 110 -0.13 7.32 -3.82
N LEU A 111 -0.81 7.59 -2.69
CA LEU A 111 -0.19 8.27 -1.54
C LEU A 111 0.92 7.42 -0.91
N PHE A 112 0.70 6.11 -0.81
CA PHE A 112 1.71 5.17 -0.32
C PHE A 112 2.82 4.97 -1.34
N LEU A 113 2.47 4.90 -2.62
CA LEU A 113 3.42 4.83 -3.72
C LEU A 113 4.37 6.04 -3.73
N GLN A 114 3.81 7.24 -3.57
CA GLN A 114 4.57 8.47 -3.49
C GLN A 114 5.49 8.45 -2.27
N TYR A 115 5.03 7.99 -1.10
CA TYR A 115 5.89 7.84 0.07
C TYR A 115 7.06 6.87 -0.20
N ILE A 116 6.78 5.72 -0.81
CA ILE A 116 7.78 4.70 -1.19
C ILE A 116 8.80 5.23 -2.20
N PHE A 117 8.40 6.05 -3.18
CA PHE A 117 9.34 6.54 -4.21
C PHE A 117 9.99 7.89 -3.89
N SER A 118 9.36 8.77 -3.12
CA SER A 118 9.92 10.10 -2.82
C SER A 118 10.79 10.10 -1.57
N LYS A 119 10.37 9.40 -0.50
CA LYS A 119 11.05 9.43 0.81
C LYS A 119 11.89 8.19 1.09
N LEU A 120 11.81 7.19 0.23
CA LEU A 120 12.37 5.85 0.41
C LEU A 120 13.33 5.42 -0.71
N LEU A 121 13.47 6.23 -1.76
CA LEU A 121 14.47 6.04 -2.81
C LEU A 121 15.89 5.99 -2.25
N GLY A 122 16.20 6.86 -1.27
CA GLY A 122 17.50 6.88 -0.59
C GLY A 122 17.82 5.55 0.12
N ILE A 123 16.79 4.86 0.60
CA ILE A 123 16.93 3.58 1.31
C ILE A 123 17.06 2.43 0.32
N VAL A 124 16.29 2.42 -0.77
CA VAL A 124 16.47 1.45 -1.87
C VAL A 124 17.87 1.55 -2.46
N ILE A 125 18.35 2.77 -2.73
CA ILE A 125 19.73 3.01 -3.19
C ILE A 125 20.74 2.49 -2.16
N ALA A 126 20.53 2.75 -0.87
CA ALA A 126 21.42 2.25 0.18
C ALA A 126 21.43 0.72 0.30
N VAL A 127 20.28 0.05 0.23
CA VAL A 127 20.19 -1.42 0.22
C VAL A 127 20.89 -2.01 -1.00
N VAL A 128 20.70 -1.41 -2.18
CA VAL A 128 21.40 -1.82 -3.40
C VAL A 128 22.91 -1.66 -3.24
N ILE A 129 23.38 -0.54 -2.69
CA ILE A 129 24.81 -0.32 -2.42
C ILE A 129 25.35 -1.38 -1.45
N VAL A 130 24.65 -1.67 -0.35
CA VAL A 130 25.05 -2.69 0.62
C VAL A 130 25.11 -4.08 -0.02
N LEU A 131 24.12 -4.46 -0.84
CA LEU A 131 24.12 -5.72 -1.57
C LEU A 131 25.27 -5.81 -2.57
N VAL A 132 25.56 -4.71 -3.28
CA VAL A 132 26.69 -4.63 -4.22
C VAL A 132 28.03 -4.77 -3.48
N ILE A 133 28.17 -4.18 -2.29
CA ILE A 133 29.39 -4.33 -1.48
C ILE A 133 29.54 -5.78 -0.99
N ILE A 134 28.50 -6.36 -0.39
CA ILE A 134 28.55 -7.74 0.14
C ILE A 134 28.82 -8.75 -0.98
N ASN A 135 28.10 -8.63 -2.10
CA ASN A 135 28.26 -9.56 -3.22
C ASN A 135 29.53 -9.27 -4.01
N GLY A 136 29.95 -8.01 -4.11
CA GLY A 136 31.21 -7.60 -4.73
C GLY A 136 32.42 -8.15 -3.98
N ASP A 137 32.41 -8.11 -2.65
CA ASP A 137 33.47 -8.70 -1.82
C ASP A 137 33.47 -10.23 -1.89
N SER A 138 32.31 -10.86 -1.99
CA SER A 138 32.21 -12.31 -2.18
C SER A 138 32.79 -12.77 -3.52
N SER A 139 32.72 -11.92 -4.55
CA SER A 139 33.26 -12.21 -5.90
C SER A 139 34.78 -12.05 -6.00
N ARG A 140 35.40 -11.25 -5.10
CA ARG A 140 36.86 -11.06 -5.05
C ARG A 140 37.61 -12.13 -4.25
N ARG A 141 36.90 -13.01 -3.52
CA ARG A 141 37.48 -14.08 -2.69
C ARG A 141 37.40 -15.47 -3.33
N ARG A 142 37.00 -15.58 -4.60
CA ARG A 142 37.14 -16.77 -5.45
C ARG A 142 38.11 -16.49 -6.57
#